data_AF-A0A933QU06-F1
#
_entry.id   AF-A0A933QU06-F1
#
_cell.length_a   1.000
_cell.length_b   1.000
_cell.length_c   1.000
_cell.angle_alpha   90.00
_cell.angle_beta   90.00
_cell.angle_gamma   90.00
#
_symmetry.space_group_name_H-M   'P 1'
#
loop_
_entity.id
_entity.type
_entity.pdbx_description
1 polymer ?
#
loop_
_entity_poly.entity_id
_entity_poly.type
_entity_poly.pdbx_seq_one_letter_code
_entity_poly.pdbx_strand_id
1 'polypeptide(L)'
;MNKIKINRAPVLTLWATVVAERLGYKHAEALTLAKALTGTTAQAHAQKLGIHAPSEKKAEKKKAKESKPVKIISQQFLAKKIGVVKTKEGVRAVSNGQPIKPESVERYLISKFGDALPEARDAMQKLARSLPPKDLAANAYKLYGKFTPQVPSGAKGWGAKGELDLDVIRALVDK
;
A
#
# COMPACT_ATOMS: atom_id res chain seq x y z
N MET A 1 14.49 10.40 14.10
CA MET A 1 13.18 10.81 14.64
C MET A 1 12.30 9.59 14.60
N ASN A 2 11.80 9.06 15.73
CA ASN A 2 11.09 7.77 15.72
C ASN A 2 9.60 7.88 15.35
N LYS A 3 9.07 9.10 15.22
CA LYS A 3 7.65 9.38 14.98
C LYS A 3 7.43 10.18 13.71
N ILE A 4 6.47 9.77 12.89
CA ILE A 4 6.17 10.35 11.57
C ILE A 4 4.69 10.72 11.50
N LYS A 5 4.37 11.99 11.21
CA LYS A 5 2.99 12.45 11.02
C LYS A 5 2.50 12.15 9.59
N ILE A 6 1.77 11.07 9.41
CA ILE A 6 1.46 10.51 8.09
C ILE A 6 0.03 9.95 7.98
N ASN A 7 -0.48 9.87 6.75
CA ASN A 7 -1.74 9.19 6.46
C ASN A 7 -1.60 7.66 6.56
N ARG A 8 -2.69 6.95 6.86
CA ARG A 8 -2.72 5.48 6.87
C ARG A 8 -2.41 4.85 5.51
N ALA A 9 -2.90 5.46 4.42
CA ALA A 9 -2.73 4.93 3.07
C ALA A 9 -1.25 4.72 2.64
N PRO A 10 -0.35 5.72 2.72
CA PRO A 10 1.06 5.49 2.38
C PRO A 10 1.74 4.47 3.30
N VAL A 11 1.37 4.38 4.58
CA VAL A 11 1.91 3.37 5.50
C VAL A 11 1.48 1.96 5.09
N LEU A 12 0.20 1.76 4.77
CA LEU A 12 -0.29 0.48 4.24
C LEU A 12 0.38 0.13 2.92
N THR A 13 0.57 1.10 2.03
CA THR A 13 1.27 0.88 0.75
C THR A 13 2.72 0.47 0.96
N LEU A 14 3.47 1.12 1.86
CA LEU A 14 4.86 0.75 2.15
C LEU A 14 4.94 -0.65 2.76
N TRP A 15 4.11 -0.92 3.77
CA TRP A 15 4.07 -2.23 4.43
C TRP A 15 3.72 -3.35 3.46
N ALA A 16 2.68 -3.16 2.65
CA ALA A 16 2.27 -4.15 1.66
C ALA A 16 3.36 -4.36 0.57
N THR A 17 4.10 -3.31 0.21
CA THR A 17 5.25 -3.45 -0.71
C THR A 17 6.31 -4.35 -0.10
N VAL A 18 6.72 -4.08 1.14
CA VAL A 18 7.71 -4.88 1.88
C VAL A 18 7.26 -6.33 2.02
N VAL A 19 5.99 -6.57 2.35
CA VAL A 19 5.45 -7.92 2.47
C VAL A 19 5.47 -8.64 1.12
N ALA A 20 5.04 -7.99 0.04
CA ALA A 20 5.09 -8.61 -1.29
C ALA A 20 6.53 -8.98 -1.70
N GLU A 21 7.51 -8.09 -1.47
CA GLU A 21 8.92 -8.41 -1.71
C GLU A 21 9.38 -9.63 -0.90
N ARG A 22 8.99 -9.69 0.39
CA ARG A 22 9.31 -10.82 1.26
C ARG A 22 8.65 -12.13 0.81
N LEU A 23 7.52 -12.05 0.11
CA LEU A 23 6.83 -13.20 -0.49
C LEU A 23 7.36 -13.55 -1.91
N GLY A 24 8.40 -12.87 -2.39
CA GLY A 24 9.09 -13.21 -3.64
C GLY A 24 8.64 -12.42 -4.87
N TYR A 25 7.77 -11.41 -4.70
CA TYR A 25 7.42 -10.52 -5.81
C TYR A 25 8.59 -9.57 -6.12
N LYS A 26 8.78 -9.26 -7.41
CA LYS A 26 9.75 -8.23 -7.81
C LYS A 26 9.27 -6.86 -7.31
N HIS A 27 10.21 -5.93 -7.10
CA HIS A 27 9.91 -4.59 -6.57
C HIS A 27 8.75 -3.90 -7.32
N ALA A 28 8.81 -3.88 -8.65
CA ALA A 28 7.79 -3.29 -9.50
C ALA A 28 6.41 -3.95 -9.33
N GLU A 29 6.36 -5.27 -9.16
CA GLU A 29 5.11 -6.00 -8.94
C GLU A 29 4.54 -5.66 -7.56
N ALA A 30 5.40 -5.71 -6.54
CA ALA A 30 5.08 -5.40 -5.15
C ALA A 30 4.45 -4.01 -4.98
N LEU A 31 5.05 -2.99 -5.60
CA LEU A 31 4.52 -1.62 -5.58
C LEU A 31 3.10 -1.53 -6.14
N THR A 32 2.84 -2.18 -7.28
CA THR A 32 1.53 -2.11 -7.92
C THR A 32 0.47 -2.88 -7.12
N LEU A 33 0.79 -4.07 -6.62
CA LEU A 33 -0.08 -4.85 -5.74
C LEU A 33 -0.44 -4.07 -4.48
N ALA A 34 0.56 -3.42 -3.86
CA ALA A 34 0.38 -2.59 -2.68
C ALA A 34 -0.53 -1.38 -2.95
N LYS A 35 -0.31 -0.65 -4.04
CA LYS A 35 -1.16 0.51 -4.40
C LYS A 35 -2.61 0.08 -4.67
N ALA A 36 -2.84 -1.05 -5.34
CA ALA A 36 -4.19 -1.56 -5.58
C ALA A 36 -4.89 -2.01 -4.29
N LEU A 37 -4.18 -2.71 -3.40
CA LEU A 37 -4.67 -3.09 -2.08
C LEU A 37 -5.09 -1.86 -1.25
N THR A 38 -4.22 -0.85 -1.19
CA THR A 38 -4.50 0.38 -0.46
C THR A 38 -5.65 1.15 -1.09
N GLY A 39 -5.71 1.24 -2.43
CA GLY A 39 -6.76 1.93 -3.15
C GLY A 39 -8.16 1.35 -2.87
N THR A 40 -8.29 0.02 -2.89
CA THR A 40 -9.56 -0.66 -2.57
C THR A 40 -9.96 -0.50 -1.11
N THR A 41 -8.99 -0.55 -0.19
CA THR A 41 -9.22 -0.34 1.26
C THR A 41 -9.66 1.09 1.55
N ALA A 42 -9.01 2.05 0.89
CA ALA A 42 -9.39 3.45 0.96
C ALA A 42 -10.82 3.61 0.42
N GLN A 43 -11.13 3.19 -0.80
CA GLN A 43 -12.45 3.38 -1.39
C GLN A 43 -13.58 2.84 -0.50
N ALA A 44 -13.39 1.67 0.10
CA ALA A 44 -14.35 1.11 1.05
C ALA A 44 -14.55 1.99 2.30
N HIS A 45 -13.48 2.60 2.82
CA HIS A 45 -13.57 3.57 3.91
C HIS A 45 -14.29 4.86 3.47
N ALA A 46 -14.12 5.29 2.23
CA ALA A 46 -14.73 6.53 1.71
C ALA A 46 -16.25 6.37 1.64
N GLN A 47 -16.67 5.23 1.07
CA GLN A 47 -18.08 4.83 0.98
C GLN A 47 -18.74 4.77 2.35
N LYS A 48 -18.07 4.18 3.35
CA LYS A 48 -18.57 4.15 4.74
C LYS A 48 -18.75 5.53 5.37
N LEU A 49 -17.93 6.50 4.96
CA LEU A 49 -18.05 7.89 5.43
C LEU A 49 -19.08 8.71 4.63
N GLY A 50 -19.73 8.12 3.62
CA GLY A 50 -20.58 8.86 2.69
C GLY A 50 -19.81 9.84 1.79
N ILE A 51 -18.48 9.74 1.76
CA ILE A 51 -17.62 10.62 0.97
C ILE A 51 -17.34 9.94 -0.36
N HIS A 52 -17.80 10.53 -1.46
CA HIS A 52 -17.22 10.22 -2.76
C HIS A 52 -15.80 10.80 -2.79
N ALA A 53 -14.81 9.93 -2.56
CA ALA A 53 -13.42 10.32 -2.66
C ALA A 53 -13.20 11.04 -4.00
N PRO A 54 -12.56 12.22 -4.02
CA PRO A 54 -12.02 12.73 -5.27
C PRO A 54 -11.07 11.64 -5.74
N SER A 55 -11.47 10.90 -6.75
CA SER A 55 -10.53 10.04 -7.45
C SER A 55 -9.40 10.96 -7.89
N GLU A 56 -8.20 10.41 -8.05
CA GLU A 56 -7.05 11.07 -8.68
C GLU A 56 -7.37 11.35 -10.19
N LYS A 57 -8.54 11.97 -10.46
CA LYS A 57 -9.27 12.12 -11.71
C LYS A 57 -8.72 13.24 -12.58
N LYS A 58 -7.85 14.11 -12.05
CA LYS A 58 -7.42 15.31 -12.78
C LYS A 58 -6.20 15.09 -13.69
N ALA A 59 -5.42 14.03 -13.52
CA ALA A 59 -4.23 13.80 -14.36
C ALA A 59 -4.39 12.71 -15.44
N GLU A 60 -5.25 11.70 -15.24
CA GLU A 60 -5.21 10.48 -16.07
C GLU A 60 -6.32 10.35 -17.13
N LYS A 61 -7.34 11.23 -17.11
CA LYS A 61 -8.48 11.17 -18.06
C LYS A 61 -8.12 11.36 -19.53
N LYS A 62 -6.89 11.77 -19.89
CA LYS A 62 -6.49 11.99 -21.29
C LYS A 62 -5.90 10.78 -22.01
N LYS A 63 -5.64 9.63 -21.34
CA LYS A 63 -4.96 8.47 -21.98
C LYS A 63 -5.81 7.21 -22.17
N ALA A 64 -7.10 7.24 -21.83
CA ALA A 64 -7.97 6.05 -21.86
C ALA A 64 -8.47 5.62 -23.25
N LYS A 65 -7.98 6.20 -24.36
CA LYS A 65 -8.58 5.96 -25.69
C LYS A 65 -7.93 4.89 -26.57
N GLU A 66 -6.81 4.28 -26.19
CA GLU A 66 -6.10 3.35 -27.10
C GLU A 66 -5.42 2.19 -26.36
N SER A 67 -6.18 1.26 -25.78
CA SER A 67 -5.59 0.04 -25.23
C SER A 67 -6.41 -1.17 -25.63
N LYS A 68 -5.75 -2.15 -26.28
CA LYS A 68 -6.33 -3.46 -26.59
C LYS A 68 -6.89 -4.10 -25.31
N PRO A 69 -7.96 -4.92 -25.39
CA PRO A 69 -8.51 -5.58 -24.21
C PRO A 69 -7.44 -6.51 -23.61
N VAL A 70 -6.85 -6.10 -22.49
CA VAL A 70 -5.90 -6.93 -21.75
C VAL A 70 -6.68 -7.79 -20.77
N LYS A 71 -6.47 -9.11 -20.81
CA LYS A 71 -7.13 -10.04 -19.88
C LYS A 71 -6.70 -9.73 -18.44
N ILE A 72 -7.64 -9.21 -17.65
CA ILE A 72 -7.46 -9.01 -16.22
C ILE A 72 -7.70 -10.34 -15.50
N ILE A 73 -6.73 -10.75 -14.68
CA ILE A 73 -6.79 -11.96 -13.85
C ILE A 73 -6.93 -11.53 -12.40
N SER A 74 -7.67 -12.30 -11.61
CA SER A 74 -7.74 -12.09 -10.15
C SER A 74 -6.56 -12.77 -9.47
N GLN A 75 -5.82 -12.03 -8.64
CA GLN A 75 -4.73 -12.54 -7.83
C GLN A 75 -4.99 -12.24 -6.36
N GLN A 76 -4.92 -13.27 -5.50
CA GLN A 76 -5.02 -13.07 -4.06
C GLN A 76 -3.75 -12.38 -3.55
N PHE A 77 -3.92 -11.29 -2.81
CA PHE A 77 -2.82 -10.61 -2.13
C PHE A 77 -3.30 -10.06 -0.77
N LEU A 78 -2.68 -10.56 0.30
CA LEU A 78 -3.13 -10.34 1.69
C LEU A 78 -4.63 -10.63 1.82
N ALA A 79 -5.41 -9.70 2.38
CA ALA A 79 -6.84 -9.85 2.62
C ALA A 79 -7.73 -9.56 1.40
N LYS A 80 -7.17 -9.34 0.20
CA LYS A 80 -7.95 -8.91 -0.98
C LYS A 80 -7.61 -9.70 -2.24
N LYS A 81 -8.61 -9.82 -3.11
CA LYS A 81 -8.42 -10.19 -4.52
C LYS A 81 -8.14 -8.94 -5.34
N ILE A 82 -6.99 -8.90 -6.01
CA ILE A 82 -6.51 -7.77 -6.81
C ILE A 82 -6.59 -8.14 -8.29
N GLY A 83 -7.14 -7.25 -9.11
CA GLY A 83 -7.09 -7.40 -10.56
C GLY A 83 -5.68 -7.11 -11.07
N VAL A 84 -5.12 -7.99 -11.88
CA VAL A 84 -3.78 -7.86 -12.43
C VAL A 84 -3.74 -8.18 -13.91
N VAL A 85 -2.74 -7.66 -14.62
CA VAL A 85 -2.36 -8.07 -15.98
C VAL A 85 -0.93 -8.62 -15.98
N LYS A 86 -0.66 -9.55 -16.89
CA LYS A 86 0.70 -10.03 -17.14
C LYS A 86 1.35 -9.13 -18.20
N THR A 87 2.54 -8.62 -17.92
CA THR A 87 3.38 -7.90 -18.88
C THR A 87 4.68 -8.67 -19.09
N LYS A 88 5.49 -8.24 -20.06
CA LYS A 88 6.85 -8.79 -20.26
C LYS A 88 7.76 -8.58 -19.04
N GLU A 89 7.45 -7.60 -18.21
CA GLU A 89 8.22 -7.22 -17.02
C GLU A 89 7.63 -7.79 -15.72
N GLY A 90 6.68 -8.72 -15.83
CA GLY A 90 5.98 -9.33 -14.70
C GLY A 90 4.56 -8.84 -14.52
N VAL A 91 3.99 -9.10 -13.34
CA VAL A 91 2.61 -8.76 -13.03
C VAL A 91 2.45 -7.25 -12.75
N ARG A 92 1.35 -6.65 -13.21
CA ARG A 92 0.97 -5.28 -12.85
C ARG A 92 -0.47 -5.27 -12.36
N ALA A 93 -0.68 -4.76 -11.14
CA ALA A 93 -2.03 -4.54 -10.65
C ALA A 93 -2.74 -3.46 -11.46
N VAL A 94 -4.06 -3.60 -11.59
CA VAL A 94 -4.92 -2.72 -12.37
C VAL A 94 -5.73 -1.84 -11.43
N SER A 95 -5.79 -0.55 -11.75
CA SER A 95 -6.68 0.42 -11.11
C SER A 95 -7.41 1.19 -12.20
N ASN A 96 -8.73 1.34 -12.07
CA ASN A 96 -9.57 2.03 -13.06
C ASN A 96 -9.37 1.53 -14.51
N GLY A 97 -9.16 0.22 -14.67
CA GLY A 97 -8.95 -0.41 -15.98
C GLY A 97 -7.55 -0.21 -16.58
N GLN A 98 -6.63 0.48 -15.89
CA GLN A 98 -5.26 0.67 -16.36
C GLN A 98 -4.23 0.01 -15.44
N PRO A 99 -3.15 -0.58 -15.99
CA PRO A 99 -2.03 -1.05 -15.19
C PRO A 99 -1.38 0.10 -14.41
N ILE A 100 -1.17 -0.11 -13.12
CA ILE A 100 -0.48 0.86 -12.26
C ILE A 100 0.99 0.91 -12.66
N LYS A 101 1.54 2.12 -12.77
CA LYS A 101 2.96 2.36 -13.03
C LYS A 101 3.75 2.29 -11.72
N PRO A 102 4.73 1.39 -11.57
CA PRO A 102 5.53 1.29 -10.34
C PRO A 102 6.15 2.62 -9.90
N GLU A 103 6.67 3.39 -10.85
CA GLU A 103 7.36 4.67 -10.62
C GLU A 103 6.41 5.75 -10.07
N SER A 104 5.09 5.64 -10.33
CA SER A 104 4.12 6.54 -9.69
C SER A 104 3.90 6.20 -8.22
N VAL A 105 4.01 4.91 -7.87
CA VAL A 105 3.90 4.45 -6.48
C VAL A 105 5.15 4.81 -5.69
N GLU A 106 6.34 4.67 -6.28
CA GLU A 106 7.60 5.11 -5.67
C GLU A 106 7.58 6.60 -5.37
N ARG A 107 7.28 7.43 -6.37
CA ARG A 107 7.15 8.89 -6.17
C ARG A 107 6.10 9.25 -5.13
N TYR A 108 5.00 8.49 -5.07
CA TYR A 108 3.99 8.67 -4.03
C TYR A 108 4.55 8.37 -2.63
N LEU A 109 5.29 7.28 -2.45
CA LEU A 109 5.92 6.94 -1.16
C LEU A 109 6.98 7.98 -0.76
N ILE A 110 7.85 8.37 -1.70
CA ILE A 110 8.86 9.42 -1.48
C ILE A 110 8.18 10.73 -1.08
N SER A 111 7.13 11.16 -1.79
CA SER A 111 6.40 12.38 -1.48
C SER A 111 5.70 12.33 -0.10
N LYS A 112 5.27 11.15 0.36
CA LYS A 112 4.52 11.01 1.62
C LYS A 112 5.39 10.81 2.86
N PHE A 113 6.51 10.12 2.72
CA PHE A 113 7.44 9.86 3.81
C PHE A 113 8.61 10.84 3.85
N GLY A 114 8.99 11.45 2.72
CA GLY A 114 10.16 12.30 2.61
C GLY A 114 11.42 11.56 3.06
N ASP A 115 12.26 12.25 3.83
CA ASP A 115 13.53 11.72 4.35
C ASP A 115 13.36 10.53 5.31
N ALA A 116 12.15 10.34 5.86
CA ALA A 116 11.87 9.22 6.75
C ALA A 116 11.57 7.90 6.01
N LEU A 117 11.49 7.90 4.67
CA LEU A 117 11.17 6.71 3.89
C LEU A 117 12.17 5.56 4.11
N PRO A 118 13.50 5.77 4.07
CA PRO A 118 14.46 4.68 4.26
C PRO A 118 14.34 4.04 5.64
N GLU A 119 14.23 4.86 6.70
CA GLU A 119 14.12 4.39 8.08
C GLU A 119 12.82 3.62 8.32
N ALA A 120 11.69 4.12 7.82
CA ALA A 120 10.40 3.43 7.93
C ALA A 120 10.40 2.10 7.15
N ARG A 121 11.01 2.07 5.96
CA ARG A 121 11.13 0.85 5.16
C ARG A 121 12.01 -0.19 5.86
N ASP A 122 13.15 0.22 6.41
CA ASP A 122 14.05 -0.68 7.14
C ASP A 122 13.34 -1.34 8.35
N ALA A 123 12.63 -0.55 9.17
CA ALA A 123 11.88 -1.07 10.31
C ALA A 123 10.83 -2.12 9.87
N MET A 124 10.09 -1.83 8.79
CA MET A 124 9.13 -2.77 8.21
C MET A 124 9.81 -4.01 7.63
N GLN A 125 10.96 -3.87 6.96
CA GLN A 125 11.70 -5.01 6.40
C GLN A 125 12.21 -5.95 7.49
N LYS A 126 12.70 -5.41 8.62
CA LYS A 126 13.09 -6.20 9.79
C LYS A 126 11.92 -7.00 10.35
N LEU A 127 10.76 -6.36 10.53
CA LEU A 127 9.54 -7.04 10.96
C LEU A 127 9.06 -8.12 9.97
N ALA A 128 9.12 -7.85 8.67
CA ALA A 128 8.73 -8.85 7.67
C ALA A 128 9.70 -10.05 7.63
N ARG A 129 10.98 -9.82 7.95
CA ARG A 129 12.02 -10.86 7.96
C ARG A 129 12.00 -11.71 9.23
N SER A 130 11.50 -11.19 10.35
CA SER A 130 11.40 -11.97 11.60
C SER A 130 10.37 -13.10 11.54
N LEU A 131 9.53 -13.12 10.50
CA LEU A 131 8.51 -14.15 10.30
C LEU A 131 8.84 -15.06 9.10
N PRO A 132 8.52 -16.37 9.18
CA PRO A 132 8.47 -17.22 8.01
C PRO A 132 7.48 -16.68 6.97
N PRO A 133 7.74 -16.82 5.65
CA PRO A 133 6.87 -16.27 4.61
C PRO A 133 5.39 -16.68 4.73
N LYS A 134 5.12 -17.93 5.13
CA LYS A 134 3.75 -18.43 5.34
C LYS A 134 3.03 -17.67 6.46
N ASP A 135 3.70 -17.46 7.59
CA ASP A 135 3.13 -16.76 8.74
C ASP A 135 2.98 -15.26 8.46
N LEU A 136 3.93 -14.68 7.74
CA LEU A 136 3.82 -13.30 7.28
C LEU A 136 2.59 -13.12 6.36
N ALA A 137 2.39 -14.01 5.39
CA ALA A 137 1.23 -13.94 4.49
C ALA A 137 -0.10 -13.98 5.24
N ALA A 138 -0.19 -14.82 6.28
CA ALA A 138 -1.38 -14.94 7.11
C ALA A 138 -1.58 -13.75 8.07
N ASN A 139 -0.50 -13.17 8.59
CA ASN A 139 -0.58 -12.19 9.69
C ASN A 139 -0.29 -10.75 9.29
N ALA A 140 0.21 -10.47 8.09
CA ALA A 140 0.67 -9.12 7.69
C ALA A 140 -0.40 -8.04 7.88
N TYR A 141 -1.66 -8.30 7.57
CA TYR A 141 -2.73 -7.31 7.76
C TYR A 141 -3.05 -7.10 9.25
N LYS A 142 -2.96 -8.15 10.07
CA LYS A 142 -3.11 -8.06 11.53
C LYS A 142 -1.96 -7.27 12.17
N LEU A 143 -0.73 -7.49 11.70
CA LEU A 143 0.45 -6.72 12.14
C LEU A 143 0.31 -5.24 11.81
N TYR A 144 -0.15 -4.90 10.60
CA TYR A 144 -0.44 -3.52 10.22
C TYR A 144 -1.41 -2.84 11.20
N GLY A 145 -2.41 -3.57 11.71
CA GLY A 145 -3.32 -3.09 12.74
C GLY A 145 -2.65 -2.70 14.06
N LYS A 146 -1.43 -3.17 14.35
CA LYS A 146 -0.69 -2.85 15.58
C LYS A 146 0.14 -1.57 15.48
N PHE A 147 0.55 -1.15 14.29
CA PHE A 147 1.37 0.05 14.06
C PHE A 147 0.73 1.05 13.10
N THR A 148 -0.56 0.91 12.81
CA THR A 148 -1.31 1.90 12.01
C THR A 148 -1.17 3.30 12.62
N PRO A 149 -1.00 4.35 11.79
CA PRO A 149 -1.01 5.73 12.26
C PRO A 149 -2.23 6.03 13.15
N GLN A 150 -1.97 6.44 14.38
CA GLN A 150 -3.00 6.77 15.36
C GLN A 150 -3.56 8.14 15.05
N VAL A 151 -4.82 8.17 14.63
CA VAL A 151 -5.53 9.41 14.27
C VAL A 151 -6.26 9.88 15.53
N PRO A 152 -6.04 11.11 16.02
CA PRO A 152 -6.70 11.62 17.21
C PRO A 152 -8.23 11.54 17.12
N SER A 153 -8.88 11.24 18.25
CA SER A 153 -10.34 11.30 18.36
C SER A 153 -10.83 12.71 18.00
N GLY A 154 -11.85 12.79 17.14
CA GLY A 154 -12.40 14.06 16.64
C GLY A 154 -11.82 14.57 15.32
N ALA A 155 -10.81 13.91 14.74
CA ALA A 155 -10.37 14.21 13.38
C ALA A 155 -11.49 13.91 12.38
N LYS A 156 -12.13 14.94 11.84
CA LYS A 156 -13.18 14.84 10.83
C LYS A 156 -12.57 14.76 9.43
N GLY A 157 -13.18 13.94 8.58
CA GLY A 157 -12.89 13.91 7.16
C GLY A 157 -11.92 12.81 6.70
N TRP A 158 -11.86 12.66 5.38
CA TRP A 158 -11.01 11.70 4.71
C TRP A 158 -9.54 12.10 4.78
N GLY A 159 -8.66 11.13 5.02
CA GLY A 159 -7.21 11.38 4.95
C GLY A 159 -6.67 12.22 6.11
N ALA A 160 -7.22 12.05 7.32
CA ALA A 160 -6.58 12.54 8.52
C ALA A 160 -5.18 11.91 8.68
N LYS A 161 -4.20 12.72 9.11
CA LYS A 161 -2.87 12.23 9.46
C LYS A 161 -2.88 11.76 10.91
N GLY A 162 -2.23 10.63 11.15
CA GLY A 162 -1.92 10.14 12.48
C GLY A 162 -0.42 10.11 12.72
N GLU A 163 -0.03 9.64 13.90
CA GLU A 163 1.37 9.39 14.24
C GLU A 163 1.72 7.91 13.97
N LEU A 164 2.73 7.69 13.15
CA LEU A 164 3.41 6.40 12.98
C LEU A 164 4.64 6.38 13.89
N ASP A 165 4.68 5.45 14.82
CA ASP A 165 5.83 5.24 15.71
C ASP A 165 6.65 4.03 15.24
N LEU A 166 7.90 4.28 14.84
CA LEU A 166 8.81 3.24 14.35
C LEU A 166 9.29 2.32 15.46
N ASP A 167 9.30 2.76 16.72
CA ASP A 167 9.69 1.91 17.84
C ASP A 167 8.63 0.84 18.12
N VAL A 168 7.36 1.13 17.86
CA VAL A 168 6.28 0.13 17.87
C VAL A 168 6.51 -0.95 16.82
N ILE A 169 6.99 -0.60 15.62
CA ILE A 169 7.32 -1.58 14.58
C ILE A 169 8.51 -2.44 15.02
N ARG A 170 9.56 -1.81 15.56
CA ARG A 170 10.76 -2.49 16.04
C ARG A 170 10.44 -3.46 17.17
N ALA A 171 9.61 -3.06 18.12
CA ALA A 171 9.18 -3.91 19.24
C ALA A 171 8.31 -5.12 18.84
N LEU A 172 7.80 -5.17 17.60
CA LEU A 172 7.08 -6.33 17.06
C LEU A 172 7.99 -7.40 16.47
N VAL A 173 9.29 -7.12 16.30
CA VAL A 173 10.27 -8.07 15.75
C VAL A 173 10.51 -9.22 16.73
N ASP A 174 10.53 -8.94 18.03
CA ASP A 174 10.95 -9.87 19.10
C ASP A 174 9.78 -10.59 19.80
N LYS A 175 8.55 -10.50 19.27
CA LYS A 175 7.34 -11.11 19.82
C LYS A 175 6.84 -12.28 18.97
#